data_AF-A0AAV4JNL8-F1
#
_entry.id   AF-A0AAV4JNL8-F1
#
_cell.length_a   1.000
_cell.length_b   1.000
_cell.length_c   1.000
_cell.angle_alpha   90.00
_cell.angle_beta   90.00
_cell.angle_gamma   90.00
#
_symmetry.space_group_name_H-M   'P 1'
#
loop_
_entity.id
_entity.type
_entity.pdbx_description
1 polymer ?
#
loop_
_entity_poly.entity_id
_entity_poly.type
_entity_poly.pdbx_seq_one_letter_code
_entity_poly.pdbx_strand_id
1 'polypeptide(L)'
;APLASNSPGSISPTEQIGAADIQRDFERIRDSLIRIPVPTGLKVSDFNVGIKQECRPALKILSKCARYGETGLKILSQIADEPGETINVKKSDLDSIFVTLAAEVNFLQSEFAALVVKSTFNEDTSRIFRSFENNQGSFSEASLQN
;
A
#
# COMPACT_ATOMS: atom_id res chain seq x y z
N ALA A 1 43.58 -17.33 -22.59
CA ALA A 1 42.46 -16.43 -22.23
C ALA A 1 41.87 -15.83 -23.50
N PRO A 2 40.56 -15.98 -23.73
CA PRO A 2 39.79 -14.94 -24.41
C PRO A 2 38.59 -14.50 -23.55
N LEU A 3 38.33 -13.19 -23.57
CA LEU A 3 37.27 -12.50 -22.85
C LEU A 3 35.89 -12.91 -23.39
N ALA A 4 35.05 -13.49 -22.54
CA ALA A 4 33.63 -13.65 -22.81
C ALA A 4 32.96 -12.27 -22.69
N SER A 5 32.42 -11.79 -23.80
CA SER A 5 31.52 -10.65 -23.89
C SER A 5 30.22 -11.00 -23.16
N ASN A 6 30.10 -10.60 -21.90
CA ASN A 6 28.82 -10.60 -21.20
C ASN A 6 27.97 -9.45 -21.72
N SER A 7 27.13 -9.76 -22.71
CA SER A 7 25.99 -8.93 -23.06
C SER A 7 25.09 -8.80 -21.83
N PRO A 8 24.70 -7.58 -21.41
CA PRO A 8 23.73 -7.43 -20.33
C PRO A 8 22.40 -8.03 -20.79
N GLY A 9 21.95 -9.05 -20.05
CA GLY A 9 20.66 -9.67 -20.25
C GLY A 9 19.58 -8.61 -20.26
N SER A 10 18.83 -8.58 -21.36
CA SER A 10 17.55 -7.90 -21.52
C SER A 10 16.71 -8.14 -20.26
N ILE A 11 16.57 -7.10 -19.43
CA ILE A 11 15.61 -7.08 -18.35
C ILE A 11 14.24 -7.02 -19.03
N SER A 12 13.49 -8.13 -18.95
CA SER A 12 12.12 -8.22 -19.44
C SER A 12 11.29 -7.03 -18.93
N PRO A 13 10.33 -6.52 -19.72
CA PRO A 13 9.55 -5.37 -19.32
C PRO A 13 8.83 -5.73 -18.02
N THR A 14 9.08 -4.92 -16.99
CA THR A 14 8.39 -4.94 -15.71
C THR A 14 6.91 -5.13 -15.99
N GLU A 15 6.35 -6.28 -15.59
CA GLU A 15 4.90 -6.44 -15.56
C GLU A 15 4.37 -5.24 -14.76
N GLN A 16 3.67 -4.33 -15.44
CA GLN A 16 3.00 -3.21 -14.77
C GLN A 16 1.87 -3.83 -13.96
N ILE A 17 2.18 -4.30 -12.75
CA ILE A 17 1.18 -4.72 -11.78
C ILE A 17 0.35 -3.47 -11.50
N GLY A 18 -0.92 -3.47 -11.91
CA GLY A 18 -1.80 -2.32 -11.75
C GLY A 18 -1.94 -1.95 -10.28
N ALA A 19 -2.11 -0.65 -9.97
CA ALA A 19 -2.27 -0.18 -8.59
C ALA A 19 -3.44 -0.88 -7.86
N ALA A 20 -4.49 -1.26 -8.59
CA ALA A 20 -5.62 -2.04 -8.07
C ALA A 20 -5.23 -3.47 -7.69
N ASP A 21 -4.34 -4.12 -8.46
CA ASP A 21 -3.84 -5.46 -8.14
C ASP A 21 -2.95 -5.42 -6.89
N ILE A 22 -2.07 -4.42 -6.77
CA ILE A 22 -1.22 -4.21 -5.60
C ILE A 22 -2.07 -3.98 -4.33
N GLN A 23 -3.11 -3.15 -4.42
CA GLN A 23 -3.98 -2.87 -3.27
C GLN A 23 -4.78 -4.11 -2.85
N ARG A 24 -5.26 -4.91 -3.81
CA ARG A 24 -5.93 -6.19 -3.53
C ARG A 24 -4.98 -7.19 -2.87
N ASP A 25 -3.75 -7.27 -3.33
CA ASP A 25 -2.75 -8.18 -2.77
C ASP A 25 -2.33 -7.76 -1.36
N PHE A 26 -2.21 -6.45 -1.11
CA PHE A 26 -2.05 -5.92 0.25
C PHE A 26 -3.21 -6.34 1.17
N GLU A 27 -4.47 -6.26 0.72
CA GLU A 27 -5.61 -6.67 1.56
C GLU A 27 -5.55 -8.16 1.90
N ARG A 28 -5.16 -9.02 0.95
CA ARG A 28 -4.94 -10.46 1.21
C ARG A 28 -3.85 -10.69 2.24
N ILE A 29 -2.72 -9.97 2.14
CA ILE A 29 -1.62 -10.05 3.11
C ILE A 29 -2.09 -9.59 4.49
N ARG A 30 -2.74 -8.43 4.58
CA ARG A 30 -3.24 -7.90 5.85
C ARG A 30 -4.18 -8.89 6.55
N ASP A 31 -5.09 -9.50 5.78
CA ASP A 31 -6.09 -10.42 6.32
C ASP A 31 -5.47 -11.76 6.76
N SER A 32 -4.41 -12.23 6.09
CA SER A 32 -3.66 -13.43 6.50
C SER A 32 -2.92 -13.24 7.83
N LEU A 33 -2.53 -11.99 8.14
CA LEU A 33 -1.78 -11.61 9.33
C LEU A 33 -2.66 -11.22 10.53
N ILE A 34 -4.00 -11.32 10.42
CA ILE A 34 -4.93 -10.84 11.46
C ILE A 34 -4.70 -11.49 12.83
N ARG A 35 -4.16 -12.71 12.86
CA ARG A 35 -3.88 -13.48 14.07
C ARG A 35 -2.52 -13.18 14.70
N ILE A 36 -1.65 -12.45 14.01
CA ILE A 36 -0.32 -12.12 14.52
C ILE A 36 -0.45 -11.03 15.59
N PRO A 37 -0.03 -11.32 16.84
CA PRO A 37 -0.10 -10.35 17.91
C PRO A 37 0.86 -9.20 17.64
N VAL A 38 0.37 -7.97 17.82
CA VAL A 38 1.20 -6.76 17.85
C VAL A 38 1.16 -6.21 19.27
N PRO A 39 2.31 -5.81 19.85
CA PRO A 39 2.33 -5.14 21.15
C PRO A 39 1.33 -3.98 21.19
N THR A 40 0.65 -3.80 22.32
CA THR A 40 -0.43 -2.80 22.45
C THR A 40 0.02 -1.37 22.14
N GLY A 41 1.29 -1.04 22.38
CA GLY A 41 1.86 0.27 22.02
C GLY A 41 2.16 0.47 20.53
N LEU A 42 2.16 -0.59 19.73
CA LEU A 42 2.40 -0.56 18.28
C LEU A 42 1.13 -0.85 17.45
N LYS A 43 0.01 -1.13 18.13
CA LYS A 43 -1.28 -1.36 17.49
C LYS A 43 -1.94 -0.05 17.12
N VAL A 44 -2.40 0.07 15.88
CA VAL A 44 -3.14 1.25 15.45
C VAL A 44 -4.48 1.29 16.15
N SER A 45 -4.72 2.38 16.89
CA SER A 45 -5.93 2.57 17.67
C SER A 45 -6.89 3.49 16.93
N ASP A 46 -8.17 3.12 16.86
CA ASP A 46 -9.21 3.95 16.24
C ASP A 46 -9.75 5.00 17.24
N PHE A 47 -8.87 5.89 17.74
CA PHE A 47 -9.30 6.99 18.60
C PHE A 47 -9.75 8.20 17.76
N ASN A 48 -11.06 8.42 17.73
CA ASN A 48 -11.68 9.58 17.10
C ASN A 48 -12.17 10.64 18.12
N VAL A 49 -11.96 10.41 19.41
CA VAL A 49 -12.45 11.26 20.49
C VAL A 49 -11.61 12.53 20.57
N GLY A 50 -12.25 13.70 20.63
CA GLY A 50 -11.59 15.00 20.74
C GLY A 50 -10.99 15.56 19.44
N ILE A 51 -11.13 14.85 18.33
CA ILE A 51 -10.62 15.29 17.02
C ILE A 51 -11.62 16.25 16.38
N LYS A 52 -11.16 17.47 16.06
CA LYS A 52 -11.96 18.48 15.35
C LYS A 52 -12.37 17.98 13.96
N GLN A 53 -13.53 18.42 13.47
CA GLN A 53 -14.05 18.01 12.17
C GLN A 53 -13.07 18.31 11.04
N GLU A 54 -12.41 19.47 11.06
CA GLU A 54 -11.41 19.83 10.04
C GLU A 54 -10.18 18.90 10.02
N CYS A 55 -9.85 18.24 11.14
CA CYS A 55 -8.69 17.36 11.26
C CYS A 55 -8.97 15.91 10.83
N ARG A 56 -10.25 15.52 10.67
CA ARG A 56 -10.63 14.14 10.34
C ARG A 56 -10.02 13.61 9.04
N PRO A 57 -9.91 14.38 7.94
CA PRO A 57 -9.26 13.90 6.73
C PRO A 57 -7.79 13.56 6.93
N ALA A 58 -7.06 14.41 7.66
CA ALA A 58 -5.66 14.18 7.99
C ALA A 58 -5.50 12.94 8.88
N LEU A 59 -6.36 12.79 9.90
CA LEU A 59 -6.38 11.60 10.74
C LEU A 59 -6.63 10.33 9.92
N LYS A 60 -7.55 10.35 8.95
CA LYS A 60 -7.83 9.20 8.09
C LYS A 60 -6.60 8.76 7.30
N ILE A 61 -5.83 9.71 6.76
CA ILE A 61 -4.59 9.43 6.03
C ILE A 61 -3.56 8.82 6.99
N LEU A 62 -3.33 9.46 8.14
CA LEU A 62 -2.40 8.98 9.16
C LEU A 62 -2.75 7.58 9.65
N SER A 63 -4.02 7.31 9.97
CA SER A 63 -4.49 6.00 10.38
C SER A 63 -4.29 4.94 9.30
N LYS A 64 -4.43 5.30 8.03
CA LYS A 64 -4.23 4.35 6.93
C LYS A 64 -2.74 4.05 6.70
N CYS A 65 -1.87 5.06 6.73
CA CYS A 65 -0.41 4.87 6.75
C CYS A 65 0.04 3.99 7.92
N ALA A 66 -0.46 4.28 9.13
CA ALA A 66 -0.12 3.50 10.31
C ALA A 66 -0.53 2.01 10.16
N ARG A 67 -1.64 1.71 9.46
CA ARG A 67 -2.07 0.33 9.18
C ARG A 67 -1.17 -0.40 8.18
N TYR A 68 -0.59 0.29 7.19
CA TYR A 68 0.46 -0.30 6.34
C TYR A 68 1.70 -0.64 7.19
N GLY A 69 2.12 0.28 8.06
CA GLY A 69 3.22 0.05 9.02
C GLY A 69 2.96 -1.12 9.98
N GLU A 70 1.76 -1.22 10.57
CA GLU A 70 1.37 -2.35 11.43
C GLU A 70 1.42 -3.67 10.67
N THR A 71 0.99 -3.68 9.40
CA THR A 71 1.06 -4.88 8.54
C THR A 71 2.50 -5.28 8.29
N GLY A 72 3.38 -4.33 7.98
CA GLY A 72 4.82 -4.57 7.84
C GLY A 72 5.44 -5.15 9.12
N LEU A 73 5.10 -4.61 10.29
CA LEU A 73 5.56 -5.14 11.58
C LEU A 73 5.09 -6.57 11.84
N LYS A 74 3.86 -6.93 11.45
CA LYS A 74 3.35 -8.30 11.56
C LYS A 74 4.13 -9.27 10.67
N ILE A 75 4.47 -8.88 9.44
CA ILE A 75 5.32 -9.68 8.55
C ILE A 75 6.68 -9.92 9.21
N LEU A 76 7.32 -8.85 9.72
CA LEU A 76 8.61 -8.95 10.40
C LEU A 76 8.56 -9.83 11.66
N SER A 77 7.48 -9.75 12.44
CA SER A 77 7.29 -10.62 13.61
C SER A 77 7.20 -12.09 13.20
N GLN A 78 6.50 -12.40 12.11
CA GLN A 78 6.40 -13.78 11.62
C GLN A 78 7.75 -14.35 11.21
N ILE A 79 8.58 -13.54 10.54
CA ILE A 79 9.93 -13.93 10.14
C ILE A 79 10.82 -14.15 11.37
N ALA A 80 10.69 -13.30 12.39
CA ALA A 80 11.47 -13.39 13.62
C ALA A 80 11.08 -14.58 14.51
N ASP A 81 9.81 -15.02 14.44
CA ASP A 81 9.29 -16.16 15.20
C ASP A 81 9.61 -17.53 14.55
N GLU A 82 10.30 -17.57 13.40
CA GLU A 82 10.69 -18.84 12.79
C GLU A 82 11.70 -19.59 13.67
N PRO A 83 11.44 -20.87 14.02
CA PRO A 83 12.31 -21.63 14.90
C PRO A 83 13.67 -21.93 14.23
N GLY A 84 14.72 -21.25 14.70
CA GLY A 84 16.11 -21.44 14.29
C GLY A 84 17.03 -20.37 14.89
N GLU A 85 18.33 -20.66 15.04
CA GLU A 85 19.33 -19.66 15.49
C GLU A 85 19.58 -18.56 14.43
N THR A 86 19.14 -18.76 13.20
CA THR A 86 19.36 -17.87 12.07
C THR A 86 18.03 -17.44 11.46
N ILE A 87 17.84 -16.13 11.31
CA ILE A 87 16.69 -15.54 10.62
C ILE A 87 16.73 -15.97 9.15
N ASN A 88 15.76 -16.77 8.72
CA ASN A 88 15.68 -17.26 7.35
C ASN A 88 14.61 -16.49 6.57
N VAL A 89 15.02 -15.41 5.90
CA VAL A 89 14.10 -14.59 5.12
C VAL A 89 13.78 -15.27 3.79
N LYS A 90 12.53 -15.64 3.55
CA LYS A 90 12.10 -16.24 2.28
C LYS A 90 11.78 -15.14 1.26
N LYS A 91 11.88 -15.50 -0.03
CA LYS A 91 11.47 -14.60 -1.12
C LYS A 91 10.02 -14.12 -0.96
N SER A 92 9.10 -15.02 -0.54
CA SER A 92 7.70 -14.69 -0.27
C SER A 92 7.52 -13.61 0.80
N ASP A 93 8.43 -13.53 1.77
CA ASP A 93 8.37 -12.56 2.85
C ASP A 93 8.79 -11.18 2.34
N LEU A 94 9.86 -11.15 1.52
CA LEU A 94 10.29 -9.94 0.82
C LEU A 94 9.21 -9.44 -0.15
N ASP A 95 8.59 -10.34 -0.91
CA ASP A 95 7.49 -10.00 -1.82
C ASP A 95 6.32 -9.39 -1.04
N SER A 96 5.96 -9.94 0.12
CA SER A 96 4.90 -9.41 0.99
C SER A 96 5.23 -8.02 1.55
N ILE A 97 6.50 -7.79 1.93
CA ILE A 97 6.99 -6.47 2.37
C ILE A 97 6.93 -5.47 1.21
N PHE A 98 7.41 -5.83 0.02
CA PHE A 98 7.40 -4.95 -1.14
C PHE A 98 5.99 -4.61 -1.61
N VAL A 99 5.06 -5.58 -1.61
CA VAL A 99 3.65 -5.31 -1.90
C VAL A 99 3.05 -4.34 -0.89
N THR A 100 3.34 -4.52 0.41
CA THR A 100 2.87 -3.62 1.46
C THR A 100 3.39 -2.19 1.27
N LEU A 101 4.69 -2.04 0.99
CA LEU A 101 5.31 -0.73 0.75
C LEU A 101 4.83 -0.09 -0.55
N ALA A 102 4.68 -0.87 -1.62
CA ALA A 102 4.16 -0.38 -2.90
C ALA A 102 2.71 0.10 -2.75
N ALA A 103 1.88 -0.63 -1.99
CA ALA A 103 0.51 -0.22 -1.68
C ALA A 103 0.48 1.09 -0.88
N GLU A 104 1.38 1.26 0.08
CA GLU A 104 1.51 2.51 0.85
C GLU A 104 1.93 3.69 -0.04
N VAL A 105 2.93 3.50 -0.91
CA VAL A 105 3.38 4.52 -1.86
C VAL A 105 2.27 4.93 -2.81
N ASN A 106 1.55 3.96 -3.39
CA ASN A 106 0.42 4.23 -4.28
C ASN A 106 -0.68 5.02 -3.55
N PHE A 107 -0.99 4.64 -2.31
CA PHE A 107 -1.95 5.38 -1.48
C PHE A 107 -1.50 6.82 -1.22
N LEU A 108 -0.23 7.03 -0.86
CA LEU A 108 0.33 8.37 -0.63
C LEU A 108 0.33 9.23 -1.91
N GLN A 109 0.62 8.63 -3.07
CA GLN A 109 0.57 9.31 -4.36
C GLN A 109 -0.86 9.78 -4.69
N SER A 110 -1.87 8.94 -4.53
CA SER A 110 -3.28 9.32 -4.72
C SER A 110 -3.72 10.43 -3.75
N GLU A 111 -3.34 10.34 -2.47
CA GLU A 111 -3.67 11.38 -1.50
C GLU A 111 -2.95 12.71 -1.78
N PHE A 112 -1.70 12.66 -2.24
CA PHE A 112 -0.96 13.84 -2.68
C PHE A 112 -1.62 14.48 -3.91
N ALA A 113 -1.99 13.70 -4.92
CA ALA A 113 -2.73 14.19 -6.09
C ALA A 113 -4.04 14.87 -5.67
N ALA A 114 -4.81 14.25 -4.78
CA ALA A 114 -6.04 14.84 -4.25
C ALA A 114 -5.80 16.14 -3.47
N LEU A 115 -4.67 16.26 -2.75
CA LEU A 115 -4.27 17.47 -2.05
C LEU A 115 -3.90 18.59 -3.01
N VAL A 116 -3.13 18.28 -4.06
CA VAL A 116 -2.80 19.24 -5.13
C VAL A 116 -4.07 19.74 -5.81
N VAL A 117 -4.99 18.85 -6.17
CA VAL A 117 -6.31 19.22 -6.74
C VAL A 117 -7.09 20.13 -5.79
N LYS A 118 -7.09 19.83 -4.48
CA LYS A 118 -7.71 20.69 -3.47
C LYS A 118 -7.09 22.09 -3.45
N SER A 119 -5.76 22.18 -3.54
CA SER A 119 -5.03 23.45 -3.50
C SER A 119 -5.22 24.29 -4.77
N THR A 120 -5.40 23.66 -5.93
CA THR A 120 -5.53 24.35 -7.22
C THR A 120 -6.97 24.75 -7.55
N PHE A 121 -7.96 23.96 -7.16
CA PHE A 121 -9.36 24.19 -7.51
C PHE A 121 -10.20 24.56 -6.29
N ASN A 122 -10.77 23.56 -5.60
CA ASN A 122 -11.54 23.71 -4.35
C ASN A 122 -11.79 22.31 -3.72
N GLU A 123 -12.45 22.27 -2.56
CA GLU A 123 -12.70 21.02 -1.83
C GLU A 123 -13.69 20.08 -2.55
N ASP A 124 -14.70 20.61 -3.23
CA ASP A 124 -15.68 19.80 -3.98
C ASP A 124 -15.03 19.07 -5.15
N THR A 125 -14.12 19.74 -5.87
CA THR A 125 -13.36 19.14 -6.97
C THR A 125 -12.42 18.04 -6.47
N SER A 126 -11.79 18.23 -5.31
CA SER A 126 -10.96 17.20 -4.67
C SER A 126 -11.78 15.97 -4.26
N ARG A 127 -13.01 16.14 -3.77
CA ARG A 127 -13.92 15.02 -3.45
C ARG A 127 -14.34 14.26 -4.70
N ILE A 128 -14.68 14.96 -5.77
CA ILE A 128 -15.03 14.36 -7.06
C ILE A 128 -13.83 13.58 -7.64
N PHE A 129 -12.63 14.17 -7.59
CA PHE A 129 -11.39 13.52 -8.02
C PHE A 129 -11.14 12.22 -7.24
N ARG A 130 -11.24 12.26 -5.90
CA ARG A 130 -11.16 11.04 -5.06
C ARG A 130 -12.21 10.01 -5.43
N SER A 131 -13.43 10.43 -5.77
CA SER A 131 -14.49 9.52 -6.18
C SER A 131 -14.16 8.82 -7.50
N PHE A 132 -13.54 9.52 -8.45
CA PHE A 132 -13.11 8.93 -9.72
C PHE A 132 -11.91 7.99 -9.56
N GLU A 133 -10.89 8.36 -8.78
CA GLU A 133 -9.75 7.48 -8.51
C GLU A 133 -10.18 6.16 -7.83
N ASN A 134 -11.07 6.24 -6.83
CA ASN A 134 -11.55 5.05 -6.13
C ASN A 134 -12.50 4.17 -6.97
N ASN A 135 -13.05 4.69 -8.08
CA ASN A 135 -13.99 3.98 -8.97
C ASN A 135 -13.41 3.69 -10.36
N GLN A 136 -12.09 3.71 -10.56
CA GLN A 136 -11.48 3.40 -11.86
C GLN A 136 -11.90 2.01 -12.40
N GLY A 137 -12.26 1.06 -11.55
CA GLY A 137 -12.81 -0.24 -11.97
C GLY A 137 -14.25 -0.20 -12.53
N SER A 138 -15.00 0.90 -12.29
CA SER A 138 -16.38 1.06 -12.78
C SER A 138 -16.45 1.75 -14.15
N PHE A 139 -15.34 2.30 -14.64
CA PHE A 139 -15.22 2.84 -16.00
C PHE A 139 -14.38 1.88 -16.84
N SER A 140 -14.89 0.66 -17.05
CA SER A 140 -14.30 -0.25 -18.03
C SER A 140 -14.59 0.26 -19.44
N GLU A 141 -13.80 -0.16 -20.43
CA GLU A 141 -14.04 0.16 -21.85
C GLU A 141 -15.46 -0.23 -22.31
N ALA A 142 -16.06 -1.24 -21.67
CA ALA A 142 -17.46 -1.64 -21.87
C ALA A 142 -18.48 -0.59 -21.36
N SER A 143 -18.10 0.28 -20.44
CA SER A 143 -18.95 1.36 -19.92
C SER A 143 -18.99 2.59 -20.84
N LEU A 144 -18.07 2.66 -21.81
CA LEU A 144 -17.99 3.72 -22.83
C LEU A 144 -18.70 3.33 -24.13
N GLN A 145 -19.23 2.11 -24.25
CA GLN A 145 -20.02 1.66 -25.38
C GLN A 145 -21.51 1.83 -25.08
N ASN A 146 -22.04 3.04 -25.33
CA ASN A 146 -23.45 3.30 -25.62
C ASN A 146 -23.55 4.46 -26.61
#